data_AF-A0A832ATT8-F1
#
_entry.id   AF-A0A832ATT8-F1
#
_cell.length_a   1.000
_cell.length_b   1.000
_cell.length_c   1.000
_cell.angle_alpha   90.00
_cell.angle_beta   90.00
_cell.angle_gamma   90.00
#
_symmetry.space_group_name_H-M   'P 1'
#
loop_
_entity.id
_entity.type
_entity.pdbx_description
1 polymer ?
#
loop_
_entity_poly.entity_id
_entity_poly.type
_entity_poly.pdbx_seq_one_letter_code
_entity_poly.pdbx_strand_id
1 'polypeptide(L)' 'MDLPDDEDDIVIVGSIIALAKSLKLNIIAEGVETEAQKAFLIESGCSHFQGFLYSKPLPADAFKAYLLEKQL' A
#
# COMPACT_ATOMS: atom_id res chain seq x y z
N MET A 1 -1.16 4.99 -10.07
CA MET A 1 -0.82 3.57 -9.97
C MET A 1 -2.12 2.85 -10.20
N ASP A 2 -2.30 2.42 -11.43
CA ASP A 2 -3.58 1.99 -11.97
C ASP A 2 -3.60 0.47 -11.97
N LEU A 3 -3.32 -0.11 -10.79
CA LEU A 3 -3.37 -1.55 -10.57
C LEU A 3 -4.82 -2.00 -10.30
N PRO A 4 -5.22 -3.18 -10.79
CA PRO A 4 -4.46 -4.13 -11.59
C PRO A 4 -4.70 -3.95 -13.11
N ASP A 5 -5.08 -2.75 -13.58
CA ASP A 5 -5.63 -2.56 -14.92
C ASP A 5 -4.60 -2.02 -15.95
N ASP A 6 -3.43 -1.56 -15.50
CA ASP A 6 -2.34 -1.06 -16.34
C ASP A 6 -1.14 -2.03 -16.34
N GLU A 7 -0.78 -2.54 -17.53
CA GLU A 7 0.29 -3.54 -17.68
C GLU A 7 1.68 -3.00 -17.31
N ASP A 8 1.97 -1.74 -17.60
CA ASP A 8 3.27 -1.13 -17.28
C ASP A 8 3.43 -0.99 -15.77
N ASP A 9 2.38 -0.53 -15.07
CA ASP A 9 2.36 -0.45 -13.60
C ASP A 9 2.52 -1.84 -12.96
N ILE A 10 1.85 -2.87 -13.50
CA ILE A 10 2.01 -4.26 -13.03
C ILE A 10 3.47 -4.70 -13.12
N VAL A 11 4.11 -4.49 -14.27
CA VAL A 11 5.49 -4.92 -14.52
C VAL A 11 6.47 -4.17 -13.61
N ILE A 12 6.32 -2.85 -13.48
CA ILE A 12 7.19 -2.02 -12.66
C ILE A 12 7.04 -2.39 -11.18
N VAL A 13 5.81 -2.42 -10.67
CA VAL A 13 5.54 -2.71 -9.26
C VAL A 13 6.01 -4.13 -8.90
N GLY A 14 5.69 -5.13 -9.73
CA GLY A 14 6.17 -6.49 -9.55
C GLY A 14 7.69 -6.60 -9.51
N SER A 15 8.39 -5.87 -10.40
CA SER A 15 9.86 -5.85 -10.45
C SER A 15 10.48 -5.24 -9.19
N ILE A 16 9.91 -4.14 -8.68
CA ILE A 16 10.38 -3.49 -7.45
C ILE A 16 10.14 -4.40 -6.24
N ILE A 17 8.99 -5.06 -6.15
CA ILE A 17 8.68 -6.00 -5.06
C ILE A 17 9.67 -7.18 -5.08
N ALA A 18 9.94 -7.76 -6.24
CA ALA A 18 10.89 -8.85 -6.40
C ALA A 18 12.33 -8.43 -6.00
N LEU A 19 12.74 -7.23 -6.38
CA LEU A 19 14.03 -6.66 -5.99
C LEU A 19 14.13 -6.47 -4.48
N ALA A 20 13.13 -5.84 -3.86
CA ALA A 20 13.10 -5.62 -2.41
C ALA A 20 13.14 -6.94 -1.63
N LYS A 21 12.41 -7.96 -2.07
CA LYS A 21 12.44 -9.31 -1.48
C LYS A 21 13.83 -9.93 -1.56
N SER A 22 14.50 -9.80 -2.70
CA SER A 22 15.86 -10.30 -2.90
C SER A 22 16.89 -9.61 -1.99
N LEU A 23 16.68 -8.31 -1.75
CA LEU A 23 17.52 -7.50 -0.85
C LEU A 23 17.11 -7.58 0.62
N LYS A 24 16.05 -8.33 0.95
CA LYS A 24 15.46 -8.42 2.30
C LYS A 24 15.09 -7.04 2.88
N LEU A 25 14.59 -6.15 2.03
CA LEU A 25 14.11 -4.83 2.41
C LEU A 25 12.61 -4.87 2.71
N ASN A 26 12.20 -4.09 3.72
CA ASN A 26 10.79 -3.79 3.94
C ASN A 26 10.36 -2.72 2.94
N ILE A 27 9.18 -2.90 2.36
CA ILE A 27 8.58 -1.95 1.42
C ILE A 27 7.17 -1.59 1.87
N ILE A 28 6.78 -0.36 1.54
CA ILE A 28 5.43 0.18 1.67
C ILE A 28 4.99 0.60 0.26
N ALA A 29 3.79 0.17 -0.15
CA ALA A 29 3.13 0.73 -1.32
C ALA A 29 2.33 1.96 -0.91
N GLU A 30 2.66 3.12 -1.48
CA GLU A 30 1.94 4.38 -1.26
C GLU A 30 0.90 4.62 -2.36
N GLY A 31 -0.18 5.33 -2.03
CA GLY A 31 -1.27 5.62 -2.97
C GLY A 31 -2.26 4.47 -3.19
N VAL A 32 -2.47 3.60 -2.20
CA VAL A 32 -3.47 2.52 -2.27
C VAL A 32 -4.87 3.07 -1.94
N GLU A 33 -5.72 3.14 -2.96
CA GLU A 33 -7.04 3.75 -2.91
C GLU A 33 -8.19 2.74 -3.03
N THR A 34 -7.96 1.57 -3.62
CA THR A 34 -8.99 0.54 -3.85
C THR A 34 -8.63 -0.82 -3.25
N GLU A 35 -9.64 -1.62 -2.90
CA GLU A 35 -9.42 -3.00 -2.44
C GLU A 35 -8.76 -3.88 -3.54
N ALA A 36 -9.00 -3.59 -4.82
CA ALA A 36 -8.37 -4.31 -5.93
C ALA A 36 -6.85 -4.05 -5.98
N GLN A 37 -6.41 -2.80 -5.81
CA GLN A 37 -4.98 -2.45 -5.71
C GLN A 37 -4.33 -3.17 -4.53
N LYS A 38 -4.98 -3.15 -3.36
CA LYS A 38 -4.50 -3.85 -2.16
C LYS A 38 -4.39 -5.36 -2.38
N ALA A 39 -5.40 -5.99 -2.99
CA ALA A 39 -5.38 -7.43 -3.28
C ALA A 39 -4.20 -7.80 -4.17
N PHE A 40 -4.00 -7.06 -5.27
CA PHE A 40 -2.86 -7.25 -6.17
C PHE A 40 -1.51 -7.12 -5.44
N LEU A 41 -1.36 -6.11 -4.57
CA LEU A 41 -0.11 -5.88 -3.84
C LEU A 41 0.18 -7.02 -2.85
N ILE A 42 -0.85 -7.53 -2.15
CA ILE A 42 -0.73 -8.69 -1.26
C ILE A 42 -0.29 -9.92 -2.05
N GLU A 43 -0.94 -10.22 -3.18
CA GLU A 43 -0.61 -11.34 -4.06
C GLU A 43 0.82 -11.23 -4.60
N SER A 44 1.27 -10.01 -4.90
CA SER A 44 2.62 -9.71 -5.36
C SER A 44 3.69 -9.80 -4.25
N GLY A 45 3.28 -9.84 -2.97
CA GLY A 45 4.18 -9.99 -1.83
C GLY A 45 4.54 -8.69 -1.10
N CYS A 46 3.81 -7.60 -1.33
CA CYS A 46 3.87 -6.38 -0.54
C CYS A 46 2.75 -6.39 0.51
N SER A 47 3.07 -6.30 1.81
CA SER A 47 2.09 -6.40 2.90
C SER A 47 1.87 -5.11 3.69
N HIS A 48 2.54 -4.02 3.33
CA HIS A 48 2.39 -2.72 3.98
C HIS A 48 1.93 -1.68 2.97
N PHE A 49 0.93 -0.89 3.36
CA PHE A 49 0.22 -0.01 2.46
C PHE A 49 -0.03 1.34 3.12
N GLN A 50 -0.04 2.38 2.31
CA GLN A 50 -0.55 3.69 2.67
C GLN A 50 -1.44 4.17 1.53
N GLY A 51 -2.60 4.74 1.85
CA GLY A 51 -3.43 5.43 0.87
C GLY A 51 -4.85 5.66 1.35
N PHE A 52 -5.66 6.26 0.49
CA PHE A 52 -7.01 6.73 0.84
C PHE A 52 -8.00 5.59 1.10
N LEU A 53 -7.65 4.35 0.73
CA LEU A 53 -8.41 3.16 1.14
C LEU A 53 -8.55 3.09 2.67
N TYR A 54 -7.52 3.53 3.41
CA TYR A 54 -7.51 3.49 4.87
C TYR A 54 -7.90 4.82 5.50
N SER A 55 -7.26 5.90 5.05
CA SER A 55 -7.51 7.26 5.52
C SER A 55 -6.92 8.27 4.57
N LYS A 56 -7.57 9.44 4.48
CA LYS A 56 -6.91 10.65 3.97
C LYS A 56 -5.86 11.15 4.98
N PRO A 57 -4.93 12.04 4.60
CA PRO A 57 -4.04 12.71 5.55
C PRO A 57 -4.86 13.44 6.62
N LEU A 58 -4.47 13.29 7.87
CA LEU A 58 -5.21 13.83 9.01
C LEU A 58 -4.35 14.88 9.73
N PRO A 59 -4.97 15.98 10.24
CA PRO A 59 -4.35 16.83 11.24
C PRO A 59 -3.98 16.03 12.50
N ALA A 60 -3.02 16.52 13.28
CA ALA A 60 -2.48 15.79 14.43
C ALA A 60 -3.55 15.31 15.43
N ASP A 61 -4.52 16.16 15.77
CA ASP A 61 -5.59 15.81 16.72
C ASP A 61 -6.51 14.71 16.17
N ALA A 62 -6.84 14.77 14.87
CA ALA A 62 -7.64 13.76 14.20
C ALA A 62 -6.89 12.43 14.03
N PHE A 63 -5.57 12.50 13.75
CA PHE A 63 -4.72 11.31 13.72
C PHE A 63 -4.67 10.62 15.08
N LYS A 64 -4.55 11.38 16.17
CA LYS A 64 -4.57 10.83 17.53
C LYS A 64 -5.89 10.11 17.83
N ALA A 65 -7.03 10.70 17.46
CA ALA A 65 -8.34 10.06 17.62
C ALA A 65 -8.45 8.77 16.79
N TYR A 66 -8.08 8.84 15.51
CA TYR A 66 -8.06 7.68 14.59
C TYR A 66 -7.20 6.53 15.12
N LEU A 67 -6.00 6.84 15.61
CA LEU A 67 -5.07 5.85 16.14
C LEU A 67 -5.62 5.15 17.39
N LEU A 68 -6.30 5.87 18.27
CA LEU A 68 -6.91 5.30 19.47
C LEU A 68 -8.15 4.44 19.16
N GLU A 69 -8.95 4.81 18.16
CA GLU A 69 -10.10 4.02 17.70
C GLU A 69 -9.67 2.67 17.10
N LYS A 70 -8.56 2.65 16.36
CA LYS A 70 -8.03 1.45 15.66
C LYS A 70 -7.19 0.51 16.53
N GLN A 71 -6.96 0.82 17.80
CA GLN A 71 -6.19 -0.01 18.75
C GLN A 71 -7.06 -1.04 19.51
N LEU A 72 -8.36 -1.11 19.23
CA LEU A 72 -9.33 -2.09 19.74
C LEU A 72 -9.80 -3.02 18.61
#